data_AF-A0A6M1ZLS1-F1
#
_entry.id   AF-A0A6M1ZLS1-F1
#
_cell.length_a   1.000
_cell.length_b   1.000
_cell.length_c   1.000
_cell.angle_alpha   90.00
_cell.angle_beta   90.00
_cell.angle_gamma   90.00
#
_symmetry.space_group_name_H-M   'P 1'
#
loop_
_entity.id
_entity.type
_entity.pdbx_description
1 polymer ?
#
loop_
_entity_poly.entity_id
_entity_poly.type
_entity_poly.pdbx_seq_one_letter_code
_entity_poly.pdbx_strand_id
1 'polypeptide(L)'
;LFTLYGVSLNLATVGWIVIVLGLLSMFIGVTMALRQTDLKRLIAYNSVGESGFILLGLGVGLAVLGNPGALNTYGLAAISGGIFHMINYVLFEGLLFLAAGAIFYRIGTRNLNEMGVAITGPFFCHSPSYDPSIAPWPFNPLEAKMLLDEESWIDMDGDGIRDKMVDGKRIPFRFSLIYFSKNLSSKVICEYIATTLREIGIDCQLRGLDSTDLSHTFEDKSFDAIFMGWRLGTPPDDPRQLWHSSGAKEKGSSNAVGFVNYEADIIIDSLQYEYDAENRSSLYHQFHKIIHEEAPYTFLYSPKTRLLYRDYVKNLFIPRDREDLVPEADISQPDDRVIWLDR
;
A
#
# COMPACT_ATOMS: atom_id res chain seq x y z
N LEU A 1 -50.37 20.62 6.84
CA LEU A 1 -49.11 21.34 7.14
C LEU A 1 -48.93 21.37 8.66
N PHE A 2 -47.96 20.64 9.19
CA PHE A 2 -47.57 20.78 10.60
C PHE A 2 -46.76 22.08 10.73
N THR A 3 -47.21 22.98 11.60
CA THR A 3 -46.47 24.21 11.94
C THR A 3 -45.94 24.06 13.35
N LEU A 4 -44.63 24.14 13.51
CA LEU A 4 -43.98 24.38 14.80
C LEU A 4 -43.54 25.85 14.74
N TYR A 5 -44.02 26.69 15.65
CA TYR A 5 -43.68 28.12 15.74
C TYR A 5 -44.11 29.02 14.56
N GLY A 6 -45.18 28.68 13.82
CA GLY A 6 -45.71 29.54 12.74
C GLY A 6 -44.89 29.52 11.45
N VAL A 7 -43.86 28.68 11.35
CA VAL A 7 -43.11 28.42 10.11
C VAL A 7 -43.78 27.28 9.35
N SER A 8 -44.21 27.54 8.11
CA SER A 8 -44.68 26.50 7.19
C SER A 8 -43.53 25.98 6.33
N LEU A 9 -43.04 24.77 6.62
CA LEU A 9 -42.09 24.10 5.74
C LEU A 9 -42.83 23.50 4.54
N ASN A 10 -42.61 24.06 3.35
CA ASN A 10 -43.07 23.44 2.10
C ASN A 10 -42.08 22.37 1.63
N LEU A 11 -42.52 21.44 0.77
CA LEU A 11 -41.70 20.32 0.31
C LEU A 11 -40.44 20.77 -0.43
N ALA A 12 -40.49 21.91 -1.12
CA ALA A 12 -39.32 22.48 -1.77
C ALA A 12 -38.24 22.88 -0.75
N THR A 13 -38.64 23.52 0.35
CA THR A 13 -37.76 23.90 1.47
C THR A 13 -37.18 22.66 2.14
N VAL A 14 -37.99 21.62 2.35
CA VAL A 14 -37.52 20.33 2.88
C VAL A 14 -36.49 19.70 1.94
N GLY A 15 -36.74 19.70 0.63
CA GLY A 15 -35.79 19.19 -0.36
C GLY A 15 -34.43 19.89 -0.30
N TRP A 16 -34.42 21.23 -0.23
CA TRP A 16 -33.18 22.00 -0.06
C TRP A 16 -32.45 21.70 1.25
N ILE A 17 -33.17 21.56 2.37
CA ILE A 17 -32.57 21.15 3.65
C ILE A 17 -31.90 19.78 3.51
N VAL A 18 -32.58 18.82 2.88
CA VAL A 18 -32.04 17.46 2.65
C VAL A 18 -30.81 17.49 1.75
N ILE A 19 -30.79 18.32 0.70
CA ILE A 19 -29.61 18.51 -0.16
C ILE A 19 -28.42 19.02 0.65
N VAL A 20 -28.62 20.07 1.45
CA VAL A 20 -27.54 20.65 2.27
C VAL A 20 -26.99 19.61 3.24
N LEU A 21 -27.88 18.88 3.92
CA LEU A 21 -27.46 17.79 4.82
C LEU A 21 -26.71 16.69 4.06
N GLY A 22 -27.17 16.32 2.86
CA GLY A 22 -26.50 15.34 2.02
C GLY A 22 -25.07 15.75 1.64
N LEU A 23 -24.89 17.00 1.18
CA LEU A 23 -23.58 17.54 0.83
C LEU A 23 -22.64 17.63 2.05
N LEU A 24 -23.17 18.04 3.20
CA LEU A 24 -22.39 18.06 4.45
C LEU A 24 -21.96 16.65 4.87
N SER A 25 -22.86 15.67 4.79
CA SER A 25 -22.55 14.27 5.09
C SER A 25 -21.48 13.70 4.15
N MET A 26 -21.54 13.99 2.85
CA MET A 26 -20.49 13.62 1.88
C MET A 26 -19.13 14.17 2.31
N PHE A 27 -19.06 15.48 2.52
CA PHE A 27 -17.80 16.16 2.80
C PHE A 27 -17.20 15.70 4.15
N ILE A 28 -18.01 15.68 5.21
CA ILE A 28 -17.57 15.30 6.55
C ILE A 28 -17.22 13.81 6.59
N GLY A 29 -18.04 12.95 5.99
CA GLY A 29 -17.80 11.50 5.95
C GLY A 29 -16.47 11.15 5.30
N VAL A 30 -16.22 11.66 4.08
CA VAL A 30 -14.98 11.38 3.34
C VAL A 30 -13.76 11.95 4.07
N THR A 31 -13.80 13.21 4.50
CA THR A 31 -12.64 13.83 5.19
C THR A 31 -12.32 13.15 6.52
N MET A 32 -13.34 12.72 7.28
CA MET A 32 -13.12 11.99 8.52
C MET A 32 -12.63 10.56 8.29
N ALA A 33 -13.07 9.90 7.21
CA ALA A 33 -12.62 8.55 6.85
C ALA A 33 -11.12 8.51 6.54
N LEU A 34 -10.59 9.52 5.84
CA LEU A 34 -9.16 9.63 5.47
C LEU A 34 -8.20 9.61 6.67
N ARG A 35 -8.65 10.04 7.86
CA ARG A 35 -7.82 10.07 9.07
C ARG A 35 -8.00 8.83 9.96
N GLN A 36 -8.86 7.89 9.58
CA GLN A 36 -9.11 6.71 10.40
C GLN A 36 -8.05 5.63 10.18
N THR A 37 -7.49 5.15 11.28
CA THR A 37 -6.63 3.97 11.32
C THR A 37 -7.36 2.73 11.82
N ASP A 38 -8.57 2.87 12.39
CA ASP A 38 -9.42 1.74 12.78
C ASP A 38 -10.33 1.35 11.60
N LEU A 39 -10.21 0.11 11.14
CA LEU A 39 -10.94 -0.43 9.99
C LEU A 39 -12.46 -0.25 10.12
N LYS A 40 -13.03 -0.48 11.30
CA LYS A 40 -14.48 -0.35 11.51
C LYS A 40 -14.90 1.11 11.44
N ARG A 41 -14.11 2.02 12.03
CA ARG A 41 -14.39 3.46 11.98
C ARG A 41 -14.25 4.01 10.57
N LEU A 42 -13.25 3.57 9.82
CA LEU A 42 -13.05 3.95 8.42
C LEU A 42 -14.30 3.65 7.59
N ILE A 43 -14.78 2.41 7.68
CA ILE A 43 -16.01 1.97 6.99
C ILE A 43 -17.23 2.79 7.47
N ALA A 44 -17.35 3.04 8.79
CA ALA A 44 -18.46 3.82 9.33
C ALA A 44 -18.48 5.29 8.84
N TYR A 45 -17.33 5.95 8.72
CA TYR A 45 -17.28 7.32 8.18
C TYR A 45 -17.50 7.35 6.66
N ASN A 46 -17.00 6.36 5.92
CA ASN A 46 -17.33 6.19 4.51
C ASN A 46 -18.85 6.06 4.31
N SER A 47 -19.50 5.26 5.16
CA SER A 47 -20.95 5.08 5.19
C SER A 47 -21.73 6.38 5.41
N VAL A 48 -21.24 7.30 6.24
CA VAL A 48 -21.82 8.65 6.38
C VAL A 48 -21.71 9.42 5.05
N GLY A 49 -20.58 9.32 4.36
CA GLY A 49 -20.39 9.94 3.05
C GLY A 49 -21.37 9.40 1.99
N GLU A 50 -21.51 8.08 1.93
CA GLU A 50 -22.43 7.38 1.01
C GLU A 50 -23.89 7.75 1.25
N SER A 51 -24.30 7.89 2.52
CA SER A 51 -25.64 8.37 2.86
C SER A 51 -25.93 9.76 2.28
N GLY A 52 -24.89 10.58 2.10
CA GLY A 52 -25.00 11.88 1.46
C GLY A 52 -25.47 11.81 0.01
N PHE A 53 -25.02 10.83 -0.78
CA PHE A 53 -25.46 10.63 -2.18
C PHE A 53 -26.94 10.25 -2.26
N ILE A 54 -27.39 9.42 -1.34
CA ILE A 54 -28.80 9.04 -1.21
C ILE A 54 -29.65 10.28 -0.90
N LEU A 55 -29.24 11.05 0.11
CA LEU A 55 -29.92 12.28 0.51
C LEU A 55 -29.94 13.31 -0.62
N LEU A 56 -28.85 13.46 -1.37
CA LEU A 56 -28.79 14.40 -2.50
C LEU A 56 -29.82 14.02 -3.58
N GLY A 57 -29.89 12.76 -3.99
CA GLY A 57 -30.84 12.30 -5.01
C GLY A 57 -32.29 12.49 -4.57
N LEU A 58 -32.63 12.12 -3.33
CA LEU A 58 -33.97 12.30 -2.77
C LEU A 58 -34.31 13.78 -2.55
N GLY A 59 -33.35 14.57 -2.08
CA GLY A 59 -33.51 16.00 -1.80
C GLY A 59 -33.76 16.81 -3.07
N VAL A 60 -33.04 16.52 -4.16
CA VAL A 60 -33.28 17.12 -5.49
C VAL A 60 -34.69 16.80 -5.97
N GLY A 61 -35.13 15.55 -5.84
CA GLY A 61 -36.50 15.15 -6.18
C GLY A 61 -37.57 15.90 -5.40
N LEU A 62 -37.40 16.00 -4.07
CA LEU A 62 -38.31 16.74 -3.20
C LEU A 62 -38.33 18.24 -3.49
N ALA A 63 -37.16 18.83 -3.79
CA ALA A 63 -37.01 20.26 -4.07
C ALA A 63 -37.83 20.70 -5.28
N VAL A 64 -38.00 19.80 -6.27
CA VAL A 64 -38.68 20.09 -7.54
C VAL A 64 -40.04 19.42 -7.69
N LEU A 65 -40.54 18.74 -6.66
CA LEU A 65 -41.78 17.98 -6.72
C LEU A 65 -43.00 18.84 -7.12
N GLY A 66 -42.98 20.13 -6.75
CA GLY A 66 -44.02 21.11 -7.13
C GLY A 66 -43.87 21.70 -8.53
N ASN A 67 -42.83 21.33 -9.29
CA ASN A 67 -42.55 21.81 -10.64
C ASN A 67 -42.51 20.64 -11.64
N PRO A 68 -43.61 20.36 -12.36
CA PRO A 68 -43.70 19.20 -13.26
C PRO A 68 -42.63 19.17 -14.36
N GLY A 69 -42.20 20.33 -14.87
CA GLY A 69 -41.17 20.42 -15.90
C GLY A 69 -39.80 19.99 -15.37
N ALA A 70 -39.39 20.52 -14.22
CA ALA A 70 -38.15 20.14 -13.55
C ALA A 70 -38.15 18.69 -13.06
N LEU A 71 -39.30 18.23 -12.53
CA LEU A 71 -39.48 16.86 -12.07
C LEU A 71 -39.26 15.85 -13.20
N ASN A 72 -39.82 16.09 -14.40
CA ASN A 72 -39.62 15.22 -15.56
C ASN A 72 -38.23 15.35 -16.18
N THR A 73 -37.60 16.52 -16.11
CA THR A 73 -36.27 16.75 -16.71
C THR A 73 -35.17 16.08 -15.90
N TYR A 74 -35.21 16.16 -14.56
CA TYR A 74 -34.16 15.62 -13.70
C TYR A 74 -34.62 15.10 -12.33
N GLY A 75 -35.75 15.57 -11.78
CA GLY A 75 -36.18 15.19 -10.44
C GLY A 75 -36.45 13.68 -10.28
N LEU A 76 -37.13 13.05 -11.24
CA LEU A 76 -37.38 11.60 -11.22
C LEU A 76 -36.09 10.79 -11.35
N ALA A 77 -35.18 11.22 -12.21
CA ALA A 77 -33.88 10.57 -12.38
C ALA A 77 -33.02 10.66 -11.09
N ALA A 78 -33.05 11.81 -10.41
CA ALA A 78 -32.37 12.01 -9.13
C ALA A 78 -32.93 11.08 -8.04
N ILE A 79 -34.26 10.94 -7.94
CA ILE A 79 -34.92 10.02 -7.01
C ILE A 79 -34.54 8.57 -7.33
N SER A 80 -34.63 8.16 -8.60
CA SER A 80 -34.27 6.80 -9.00
C SER A 80 -32.80 6.49 -8.71
N GLY A 81 -31.90 7.45 -8.95
CA GLY A 81 -30.48 7.34 -8.63
C GLY A 81 -30.25 7.19 -7.12
N GLY A 82 -30.89 8.02 -6.30
CA GLY A 82 -30.78 7.95 -4.84
C GLY A 82 -31.29 6.61 -4.26
N ILE A 83 -32.43 6.11 -4.75
CA ILE A 83 -32.99 4.82 -4.32
C ILE A 83 -32.10 3.65 -4.76
N PHE A 84 -31.63 3.67 -6.01
CA PHE A 84 -30.73 2.64 -6.52
C PHE A 84 -29.42 2.60 -5.73
N HIS A 85 -28.84 3.78 -5.47
CA HIS A 85 -27.65 3.91 -4.62
C HIS A 85 -27.89 3.38 -3.22
N MET A 86 -29.04 3.68 -2.61
CA MET A 86 -29.41 3.17 -1.28
C MET A 86 -29.41 1.65 -1.20
N ILE A 87 -29.95 0.96 -2.20
CA ILE A 87 -30.00 -0.51 -2.24
C ILE A 87 -28.58 -1.08 -2.37
N ASN A 88 -27.79 -0.58 -3.31
CA ASN A 88 -26.41 -1.02 -3.51
C ASN A 88 -25.55 -0.78 -2.26
N TYR A 89 -25.70 0.40 -1.68
CA TYR A 89 -25.02 0.83 -0.46
C TYR A 89 -25.28 -0.12 0.72
N VAL A 90 -26.54 -0.43 1.02
CA VAL A 90 -26.89 -1.30 2.17
C VAL A 90 -26.30 -2.70 1.99
N LEU A 91 -26.32 -3.25 0.78
CA LEU A 91 -25.74 -4.56 0.48
C LEU A 91 -24.22 -4.55 0.63
N PHE A 92 -23.57 -3.55 0.02
CA PHE A 92 -22.12 -3.42 0.02
C PHE A 92 -21.56 -3.16 1.42
N GLU A 93 -22.12 -2.19 2.15
CA GLU A 93 -21.65 -1.87 3.50
C GLU A 93 -21.89 -3.00 4.49
N GLY A 94 -23.04 -3.69 4.38
CA GLY A 94 -23.30 -4.87 5.19
C GLY A 94 -22.20 -5.93 5.04
N LEU A 95 -21.76 -6.17 3.79
CA LEU A 95 -20.67 -7.10 3.50
C LEU A 95 -19.31 -6.58 3.97
N LEU A 96 -19.03 -5.27 3.84
CA LEU A 96 -17.78 -4.68 4.34
C LEU A 96 -17.66 -4.81 5.86
N PHE A 97 -18.73 -4.55 6.61
CA PHE A 97 -18.70 -4.74 8.07
C PHE A 97 -18.55 -6.21 8.47
N LEU A 98 -19.14 -7.14 7.71
CA LEU A 98 -18.93 -8.58 7.93
C LEU A 98 -17.49 -8.98 7.65
N ALA A 99 -16.89 -8.50 6.56
CA ALA A 99 -15.48 -8.73 6.23
C ALA A 99 -14.55 -8.15 7.29
N ALA A 100 -14.79 -6.90 7.72
CA ALA A 100 -14.05 -6.27 8.82
C ALA A 100 -14.21 -7.04 10.14
N GLY A 101 -15.40 -7.59 10.39
CA GLY A 101 -15.66 -8.47 11.53
C GLY A 101 -14.86 -9.77 11.47
N ALA A 102 -14.78 -10.42 10.30
CA ALA A 102 -13.97 -11.62 10.09
C ALA A 102 -12.46 -11.33 10.24
N ILE A 103 -11.99 -10.19 9.70
CA ILE A 103 -10.61 -9.72 9.88
C ILE A 103 -10.32 -9.51 11.37
N PHE A 104 -11.18 -8.78 12.08
CA PHE A 104 -11.00 -8.55 13.52
C PHE A 104 -11.03 -9.85 14.33
N TYR A 105 -11.95 -10.75 14.02
CA TYR A 105 -12.04 -12.06 14.67
C TYR A 105 -10.75 -12.89 14.49
N ARG A 106 -10.09 -12.75 13.34
CA ARG A 106 -8.87 -13.50 13.01
C ARG A 106 -7.58 -12.84 13.51
N ILE A 107 -7.47 -11.52 13.34
CA ILE A 107 -6.26 -10.74 13.61
C ILE A 107 -6.27 -10.21 15.04
N GLY A 108 -7.42 -10.06 15.69
CA GLY A 108 -7.53 -9.54 17.05
C GLY A 108 -7.29 -8.03 17.19
N THR A 109 -7.03 -7.32 16.08
CA THR A 109 -6.95 -5.87 16.04
C THR A 109 -7.71 -5.32 14.84
N ARG A 110 -8.22 -4.10 14.99
CA ARG A 110 -8.86 -3.32 13.91
C ARG A 110 -7.95 -2.19 13.43
N ASN A 111 -6.82 -1.98 14.11
CA ASN A 111 -5.89 -0.93 13.78
C ASN A 111 -5.07 -1.35 12.55
N LEU A 112 -5.25 -0.66 11.44
CA LEU A 112 -4.57 -0.92 10.18
C LEU A 112 -3.05 -0.77 10.32
N ASN A 113 -2.59 0.13 11.19
CA ASN A 113 -1.15 0.31 11.49
C ASN A 113 -0.54 -0.89 12.23
N GLU A 114 -1.36 -1.80 12.74
CA GLU A 114 -0.89 -3.04 13.36
C GLU A 114 -0.90 -4.23 12.39
N MET A 115 -1.25 -4.03 11.12
CA MET A 115 -1.31 -5.10 10.10
C MET A 115 -0.06 -5.15 9.20
N GLY A 116 0.78 -4.13 9.26
CA GLY A 116 2.09 -4.03 8.61
C GLY A 116 2.79 -2.76 9.10
N VAL A 117 4.11 -2.67 8.91
CA VAL A 117 4.89 -1.50 9.33
C VAL A 117 5.61 -0.95 8.11
N ALA A 118 5.43 0.34 7.82
CA ALA A 118 6.22 1.01 6.79
C ALA A 118 7.70 0.97 7.20
N ILE A 119 8.58 0.65 6.26
CA ILE A 119 10.03 0.50 6.52
C ILE A 119 10.82 1.41 5.59
N THR A 120 11.97 1.87 6.05
CA THR A 120 12.81 2.84 5.32
C THR A 120 14.01 2.20 4.64
N GLY A 121 14.23 0.90 4.85
CA GLY A 121 15.42 0.24 4.33
C GLY A 121 15.45 -1.27 4.57
N PRO A 122 16.66 -1.86 4.48
CA PRO A 122 16.83 -3.29 4.21
C PRO A 122 16.70 -4.17 5.45
N PHE A 123 16.85 -3.62 6.65
CA PHE A 123 16.83 -4.38 7.89
C PHE A 123 15.42 -4.54 8.44
N PHE A 124 15.19 -5.61 9.21
CA PHE A 124 13.92 -5.78 9.91
C PHE A 124 13.74 -4.66 10.95
N CYS A 125 12.57 -4.02 10.97
CA CYS A 125 12.33 -2.80 11.75
C CYS A 125 12.43 -2.94 13.29
N HIS A 126 12.54 -4.16 13.81
CA HIS A 126 12.79 -4.43 15.22
C HIS A 126 14.21 -5.00 15.49
N SER A 127 15.06 -5.09 14.47
CA SER A 127 16.47 -5.45 14.61
C SER A 127 17.28 -4.25 15.10
N PRO A 128 18.32 -4.43 15.95
CA PRO A 128 19.29 -3.38 16.25
C PRO A 128 19.97 -2.78 15.01
N SER A 129 20.09 -3.58 13.93
CA SER A 129 20.63 -3.15 12.64
C SER A 129 19.78 -2.09 11.93
N TYR A 130 18.50 -1.97 12.29
CA TYR A 130 17.62 -0.94 11.74
C TYR A 130 17.83 0.39 12.46
N ASP A 131 17.97 1.45 11.68
CA ASP A 131 18.07 2.83 12.21
C ASP A 131 16.68 3.46 12.25
N PRO A 132 16.07 3.62 13.44
CA PRO A 132 14.74 4.20 13.56
C PRO A 132 14.72 5.73 13.39
N SER A 133 15.88 6.38 13.29
CA SER A 133 15.97 7.84 13.11
C SER A 133 15.77 8.28 11.65
N ILE A 134 15.92 7.35 10.70
CA ILE A 134 15.67 7.61 9.27
C ILE A 134 14.16 7.71 9.06
N ALA A 135 13.71 8.88 8.58
CA ALA A 135 12.31 9.12 8.28
C ALA A 135 11.93 8.50 6.92
N PRO A 136 10.70 7.97 6.77
CA PRO A 136 10.23 7.54 5.47
C PRO A 136 10.04 8.72 4.53
N TRP A 137 10.28 8.50 3.23
CA TRP A 137 9.93 9.46 2.20
C TRP A 137 8.43 9.79 2.26
N PRO A 138 8.05 11.08 2.31
CA PRO A 138 6.65 11.45 2.41
C PRO A 138 5.93 11.13 1.10
N PHE A 139 4.65 10.75 1.20
CA PHE A 139 3.80 10.65 0.03
C PHE A 139 3.41 12.06 -0.45
N ASN A 140 4.13 12.58 -1.45
CA ASN A 140 3.92 13.94 -1.97
C ASN A 140 3.96 13.97 -3.52
N PRO A 141 2.81 13.76 -4.19
CA PRO A 141 2.73 13.81 -5.65
C PRO A 141 3.09 15.17 -6.27
N LEU A 142 2.91 16.27 -5.53
CA LEU A 142 3.27 17.60 -6.01
C LEU A 142 4.79 17.79 -6.07
N GLU A 143 5.48 17.40 -5.01
CA GLU A 143 6.95 17.44 -4.95
C GLU A 143 7.57 16.47 -5.96
N ALA A 144 6.99 15.27 -6.13
CA ALA A 144 7.40 14.36 -7.19
C ALA A 144 7.28 14.99 -8.59
N LYS A 145 6.21 15.74 -8.88
CA LYS A 145 6.07 16.48 -10.14
C LYS A 145 7.17 17.53 -10.30
N MET A 146 7.50 18.27 -9.25
CA MET A 146 8.55 19.30 -9.28
C MET A 146 9.93 18.69 -9.56
N LEU A 147 10.29 17.58 -8.92
CA LEU A 147 11.55 16.88 -9.19
C LEU A 147 11.64 16.40 -10.65
N LEU A 148 10.54 15.92 -11.21
CA LEU A 148 10.48 15.55 -12.62
C LEU A 148 10.64 16.76 -13.55
N ASP A 149 10.01 17.89 -13.21
CA ASP A 149 10.15 19.14 -13.97
C ASP A 149 11.60 19.66 -13.95
N GLU A 150 12.28 19.60 -12.80
CA GLU A 150 13.70 19.94 -12.64
C GLU A 150 14.60 19.07 -13.54
N GLU A 151 14.25 17.80 -13.68
CA GLU A 151 14.91 16.85 -14.57
C GLU A 151 14.44 16.91 -16.04
N SER A 152 13.67 17.93 -16.41
CA SER A 152 13.16 18.14 -17.78
C SER A 152 12.25 17.01 -18.29
N TRP A 153 11.58 16.29 -17.39
CA TRP A 153 10.49 15.37 -17.73
C TRP A 153 9.18 16.16 -17.81
N ILE A 154 8.77 16.57 -19.00
CA ILE A 154 7.58 17.39 -19.24
C ILE A 154 6.71 16.75 -20.31
N ASP A 155 5.39 16.84 -20.19
CA ASP A 155 4.47 16.38 -21.24
C ASP A 155 4.58 17.32 -22.46
N MET A 156 5.22 16.84 -23.54
CA MET A 156 5.54 17.68 -24.70
C MET A 156 4.47 17.60 -25.79
N ASP A 157 3.59 16.60 -25.79
CA ASP A 157 2.58 16.40 -26.83
C ASP A 157 1.13 16.39 -26.32
N GLY A 158 0.92 16.53 -25.01
CA GLY A 158 -0.37 16.65 -24.37
C GLY A 158 -1.11 15.31 -24.20
N ASP A 159 -0.43 14.17 -24.29
CA ASP A 159 -1.03 12.85 -24.06
C ASP A 159 -1.18 12.49 -22.56
N GLY A 160 -0.70 13.39 -21.69
CA GLY A 160 -0.71 13.26 -20.24
C GLY A 160 0.44 12.42 -19.70
N ILE A 161 1.40 12.00 -20.51
CA ILE A 161 2.64 11.31 -20.12
C ILE A 161 3.80 12.30 -20.29
N ARG A 162 4.71 12.32 -19.31
CA ARG A 162 5.90 13.17 -19.37
C ARG A 162 6.91 12.60 -20.34
N ASP A 163 7.57 13.45 -21.10
CA ASP A 163 8.65 13.11 -22.02
C ASP A 163 9.98 13.75 -21.59
N LYS A 164 11.10 13.16 -22.02
CA LYS A 164 12.43 13.78 -21.95
C LYS A 164 13.13 13.65 -23.30
N MET A 165 13.95 14.63 -23.64
CA MET A 165 14.84 14.54 -24.81
C MET A 165 16.14 13.86 -24.39
N VAL A 166 16.41 12.67 -24.92
CA VAL A 166 17.64 11.92 -24.70
C VAL A 166 18.26 11.61 -26.06
N ASP A 167 19.50 12.03 -26.27
CA ASP A 167 20.24 11.85 -27.53
C ASP A 167 19.45 12.31 -28.78
N GLY A 168 18.75 13.45 -28.65
CA GLY A 168 17.94 14.04 -29.73
C GLY A 168 16.64 13.30 -30.03
N LYS A 169 16.27 12.28 -29.24
CA LYS A 169 15.00 11.56 -29.36
C LYS A 169 14.11 11.88 -28.17
N ARG A 170 12.82 12.08 -28.45
CA ARG A 170 11.81 12.18 -27.40
C ARG A 170 11.53 10.78 -26.86
N ILE A 171 11.68 10.60 -25.55
CA ILE A 171 11.34 9.37 -24.84
C ILE A 171 10.21 9.66 -23.85
N PRO A 172 9.10 8.90 -23.89
CA PRO A 172 8.07 9.01 -22.86
C PRO A 172 8.55 8.34 -21.56
N PHE A 173 8.12 8.84 -20.41
CA PHE A 173 8.38 8.23 -19.12
C PHE A 173 7.48 7.02 -18.97
N ARG A 174 7.98 5.90 -19.49
CA ARG A 174 7.31 4.61 -19.49
C ARG A 174 8.26 3.54 -19.01
N PHE A 175 7.77 2.69 -18.11
CA PHE A 175 8.50 1.52 -17.65
C PHE A 175 7.53 0.39 -17.30
N SER A 176 8.03 -0.85 -17.30
CA SER A 176 7.26 -2.02 -16.88
C SER A 176 7.47 -2.35 -15.41
N LEU A 177 6.37 -2.62 -14.69
CA LEU A 177 6.40 -3.12 -13.32
C LEU A 177 5.93 -4.57 -13.27
N ILE A 178 6.88 -5.45 -12.99
CA ILE A 178 6.66 -6.89 -12.94
C ILE A 178 6.23 -7.31 -11.54
N TYR A 179 5.26 -8.22 -11.44
CA TYR A 179 4.83 -8.78 -10.16
C TYR A 179 4.38 -10.24 -10.31
N PHE A 180 4.31 -10.96 -9.19
CA PHE A 180 3.83 -12.34 -9.19
C PHE A 180 2.30 -12.39 -9.33
N SER A 181 1.83 -12.90 -10.47
CA SER A 181 0.42 -12.88 -10.88
C SER A 181 -0.54 -13.64 -9.96
N LYS A 182 -0.05 -14.67 -9.25
CA LYS A 182 -0.88 -15.48 -8.33
C LYS A 182 -1.06 -14.84 -6.95
N ASN A 183 -0.33 -13.78 -6.62
CA ASN A 183 -0.51 -13.04 -5.37
C ASN A 183 -1.45 -11.85 -5.59
N LEU A 184 -2.70 -11.98 -5.12
CA LEU A 184 -3.71 -10.94 -5.25
C LEU A 184 -3.29 -9.62 -4.56
N SER A 185 -2.62 -9.70 -3.42
CA SER A 185 -2.14 -8.51 -2.71
C SER A 185 -1.10 -7.74 -3.52
N SER A 186 -0.15 -8.44 -4.15
CA SER A 186 0.83 -7.82 -5.05
C SER A 186 0.16 -7.11 -6.21
N LYS A 187 -0.86 -7.73 -6.82
CA LYS A 187 -1.63 -7.13 -7.92
C LYS A 187 -2.27 -5.80 -7.48
N VAL A 188 -3.00 -5.80 -6.37
CA VAL A 188 -3.70 -4.60 -5.88
C VAL A 188 -2.71 -3.47 -5.54
N ILE A 189 -1.57 -3.80 -4.92
CA ILE A 189 -0.52 -2.81 -4.62
C ILE A 189 0.05 -2.22 -5.92
N CYS A 190 0.38 -3.06 -6.90
CA CYS A 190 0.93 -2.59 -8.17
C CYS A 190 -0.07 -1.75 -8.97
N GLU A 191 -1.36 -2.09 -8.96
CA GLU A 191 -2.44 -1.28 -9.56
C GLU A 191 -2.55 0.10 -8.91
N TYR A 192 -2.44 0.17 -7.58
CA TYR A 192 -2.41 1.45 -6.87
C TYR A 192 -1.18 2.29 -7.22
N ILE A 193 0.01 1.67 -7.27
CA ILE A 193 1.26 2.32 -7.70
C ILE A 193 1.10 2.88 -9.12
N ALA A 194 0.64 2.07 -10.08
CA ALA A 194 0.47 2.49 -11.46
C ALA A 194 -0.55 3.64 -11.60
N THR A 195 -1.65 3.59 -10.84
CA THR A 195 -2.66 4.66 -10.81
C THR A 195 -2.04 5.97 -10.32
N THR A 196 -1.30 5.91 -9.21
CA THR A 196 -0.66 7.10 -8.62
C THR A 196 0.42 7.68 -9.53
N LEU A 197 1.22 6.82 -10.19
CA LEU A 197 2.20 7.25 -11.18
C LEU A 197 1.56 7.92 -12.39
N ARG A 198 0.38 7.45 -12.82
CA ARG A 198 -0.37 8.06 -13.93
C ARG A 198 -0.81 9.50 -13.60
N GLU A 199 -1.19 9.78 -12.35
CA GLU A 199 -1.58 11.13 -11.89
C GLU A 199 -0.43 12.16 -11.97
N ILE A 200 0.82 11.67 -11.97
CA ILE A 200 2.03 12.49 -12.13
C ILE A 200 2.64 12.39 -13.53
N GLY A 201 1.96 11.74 -14.47
CA GLY A 201 2.37 11.66 -15.87
C GLY A 201 3.41 10.58 -16.17
N ILE A 202 3.42 9.48 -15.42
CA ILE A 202 4.31 8.34 -15.66
C ILE A 202 3.46 7.12 -16.08
N ASP A 203 3.85 6.47 -17.17
CA ASP A 203 3.20 5.26 -17.67
C ASP A 203 3.86 3.99 -17.10
N CYS A 204 3.27 3.46 -16.03
CA CYS A 204 3.71 2.21 -15.40
C CYS A 204 2.93 1.02 -15.95
N GLN A 205 3.56 0.22 -16.79
CA GLN A 205 2.95 -0.92 -17.46
C GLN A 205 3.05 -2.18 -16.61
N LEU A 206 1.92 -2.61 -16.05
CA LEU A 206 1.88 -3.78 -15.17
C LEU A 206 2.04 -5.09 -15.97
N ARG A 207 2.95 -5.95 -15.50
CA ARG A 207 3.20 -7.26 -16.09
C ARG A 207 3.16 -8.34 -15.00
N GLY A 208 2.03 -9.04 -14.91
CA GLY A 208 1.89 -10.19 -14.03
C GLY A 208 2.53 -11.44 -14.63
N LEU A 209 3.54 -12.00 -13.98
CA LEU A 209 4.23 -13.22 -14.42
C LEU A 209 3.91 -14.41 -13.52
N ASP A 210 4.09 -15.63 -14.02
CA ASP A 210 4.12 -16.82 -13.18
C ASP A 210 5.50 -17.01 -12.52
N SER A 211 5.67 -18.06 -11.71
CA SER A 211 6.91 -18.26 -10.96
C SER A 211 8.12 -18.54 -11.84
N THR A 212 7.94 -19.25 -12.96
CA THR A 212 9.04 -19.64 -13.84
C THR A 212 9.56 -18.43 -14.60
N ASP A 213 8.64 -17.66 -15.18
CA ASP A 213 8.99 -16.44 -15.91
C ASP A 213 9.58 -15.37 -14.99
N LEU A 214 9.08 -15.26 -13.75
CA LEU A 214 9.61 -14.34 -12.76
C LEU A 214 11.05 -14.68 -12.38
N SER A 215 11.35 -15.97 -12.15
CA SER A 215 12.72 -16.41 -11.86
C SER A 215 13.67 -16.13 -13.01
N HIS A 216 13.29 -16.45 -14.25
CA HIS A 216 14.11 -16.14 -15.43
C HIS A 216 14.34 -14.63 -15.58
N THR A 217 13.29 -13.83 -15.41
CA THR A 217 13.38 -12.37 -15.49
C THR A 217 14.33 -11.80 -14.44
N PHE A 218 14.28 -12.34 -13.22
CA PHE A 218 15.16 -11.95 -12.12
C PHE A 218 16.62 -12.33 -12.38
N GLU A 219 16.88 -13.58 -12.77
CA GLU A 219 18.23 -14.10 -13.04
C GLU A 219 18.90 -13.39 -14.22
N ASP A 220 18.13 -13.10 -15.27
CA ASP A 220 18.56 -12.37 -16.46
C ASP A 220 18.62 -10.85 -16.24
N LYS A 221 18.12 -10.35 -15.10
CA LYS A 221 18.00 -8.93 -14.77
C LYS A 221 17.25 -8.14 -15.87
N SER A 222 16.23 -8.75 -16.45
CA SER A 222 15.51 -8.25 -17.64
C SER A 222 14.21 -7.52 -17.30
N PHE A 223 14.30 -6.48 -16.47
CA PHE A 223 13.16 -5.69 -16.01
C PHE A 223 13.52 -4.22 -15.80
N ASP A 224 12.54 -3.33 -15.92
CA ASP A 224 12.69 -1.93 -15.49
C ASP A 224 12.43 -1.80 -14.00
N ALA A 225 11.33 -2.41 -13.52
CA ALA A 225 10.99 -2.53 -12.10
C ALA A 225 10.33 -3.88 -11.80
N ILE A 226 10.56 -4.38 -10.58
CA ILE A 226 10.00 -5.65 -10.11
C ILE A 226 9.52 -5.52 -8.66
N PHE A 227 8.28 -5.94 -8.41
CA PHE A 227 7.68 -5.98 -7.08
C PHE A 227 7.91 -7.35 -6.44
N MET A 228 8.81 -7.41 -5.46
CA MET A 228 9.12 -8.62 -4.70
C MET A 228 9.36 -8.29 -3.23
N GLY A 229 9.59 -9.34 -2.44
CA GLY A 229 10.06 -9.21 -1.07
C GLY A 229 11.18 -10.21 -0.81
N TRP A 230 12.03 -9.88 0.14
CA TRP A 230 13.10 -10.73 0.65
C TRP A 230 13.16 -10.59 2.17
N ARG A 231 13.88 -11.51 2.80
CA ARG A 231 14.26 -11.44 4.20
C ARG A 231 15.76 -11.68 4.27
N LEU A 232 16.46 -10.89 5.09
CA LEU A 232 17.81 -11.23 5.49
C LEU A 232 17.79 -12.41 6.46
N GLY A 233 18.92 -13.10 6.57
CA GLY A 233 19.10 -14.23 7.48
C GLY A 233 19.00 -13.80 8.95
N THR A 234 19.30 -14.73 9.86
CA THR A 234 19.36 -14.41 11.29
C THR A 234 20.51 -13.46 11.59
N PRO A 235 20.33 -12.48 12.50
CA PRO A 235 21.40 -11.60 12.93
C PRO A 235 22.65 -12.38 13.40
N PRO A 236 23.87 -11.90 13.10
CA PRO A 236 24.16 -10.65 12.39
C PRO A 236 23.73 -10.70 10.92
N ASP A 237 23.04 -9.65 10.46
CA ASP A 237 22.53 -9.54 9.10
C ASP A 237 23.70 -9.45 8.11
N ASP A 238 23.67 -10.23 7.02
CA ASP A 238 24.66 -10.14 5.93
C ASP A 238 24.02 -9.54 4.66
N PRO A 239 24.25 -8.26 4.37
CA PRO A 239 23.75 -7.60 3.16
C PRO A 239 24.48 -7.99 1.86
N ARG A 240 25.62 -8.71 1.93
CA ARG A 240 26.52 -8.93 0.80
C ARG A 240 25.82 -9.53 -0.42
N GLN A 241 25.03 -10.58 -0.21
CA GLN A 241 24.37 -11.32 -1.29
C GLN A 241 23.48 -10.41 -2.16
N LEU A 242 22.83 -9.41 -1.55
CA LEU A 242 21.84 -8.56 -2.21
C LEU A 242 22.40 -7.24 -2.72
N TRP A 243 23.47 -6.70 -2.11
CA TRP A 243 23.92 -5.32 -2.40
C TRP A 243 25.41 -5.13 -2.60
N HIS A 244 26.25 -6.17 -2.49
CA HIS A 244 27.67 -5.99 -2.82
C HIS A 244 27.89 -5.84 -4.32
N SER A 245 28.74 -4.91 -4.74
CA SER A 245 28.93 -4.56 -6.16
C SER A 245 29.50 -5.71 -7.00
N SER A 246 30.17 -6.70 -6.38
CA SER A 246 30.67 -7.88 -7.10
C SER A 246 29.55 -8.65 -7.81
N GLY A 247 28.33 -8.64 -7.25
CA GLY A 247 27.16 -9.29 -7.82
C GLY A 247 26.39 -8.43 -8.85
N ALA A 248 26.72 -7.14 -8.98
CA ALA A 248 25.90 -6.20 -9.74
C ALA A 248 25.77 -6.57 -11.22
N LYS A 249 26.87 -7.05 -11.83
CA LYS A 249 26.90 -7.47 -13.24
C LYS A 249 26.88 -8.99 -13.44
N GLU A 250 26.88 -9.76 -12.35
CA GLU A 250 26.89 -11.20 -12.41
C GLU A 250 25.48 -11.75 -12.67
N LYS A 251 25.35 -12.55 -13.74
CA LYS A 251 24.10 -13.23 -14.08
C LYS A 251 23.74 -14.23 -12.99
N GLY A 252 22.48 -14.23 -12.55
CA GLY A 252 22.02 -15.09 -11.45
C GLY A 252 22.38 -14.59 -10.04
N SER A 253 23.13 -13.50 -9.91
CA SER A 253 23.36 -12.87 -8.61
C SER A 253 22.09 -12.24 -8.05
N SER A 254 21.93 -12.29 -6.72
CA SER A 254 20.77 -11.71 -6.03
C SER A 254 20.82 -10.19 -5.93
N ASN A 255 21.94 -9.54 -6.27
CA ASN A 255 21.99 -8.10 -6.54
C ASN A 255 21.35 -7.80 -7.91
N ALA A 256 20.05 -8.08 -8.04
CA ALA A 256 19.33 -8.07 -9.31
C ALA A 256 19.14 -6.67 -9.90
N VAL A 257 19.12 -5.63 -9.05
CA VAL A 257 19.04 -4.22 -9.50
C VAL A 257 20.38 -3.64 -9.93
N GLY A 258 21.46 -4.41 -9.82
CA GLY A 258 22.78 -3.96 -10.27
C GLY A 258 23.34 -2.81 -9.44
N PHE A 259 23.00 -2.76 -8.15
CA PHE A 259 23.47 -1.72 -7.23
C PHE A 259 25.00 -1.76 -7.10
N VAL A 260 25.64 -0.60 -7.26
CA VAL A 260 27.09 -0.42 -7.13
C VAL A 260 27.34 0.84 -6.30
N ASN A 261 27.95 0.69 -5.13
CA ASN A 261 28.33 1.82 -4.28
C ASN A 261 29.57 1.45 -3.46
N TYR A 262 30.63 2.26 -3.62
CA TYR A 262 31.93 1.98 -3.01
C TYR A 262 31.92 2.06 -1.48
N GLU A 263 31.19 3.02 -0.90
CA GLU A 263 31.06 3.17 0.55
C GLU A 263 30.26 2.00 1.14
N ALA A 264 29.20 1.58 0.45
CA ALA A 264 28.43 0.40 0.82
C ALA A 264 29.33 -0.86 0.82
N ASP A 265 30.13 -1.08 -0.23
CA ASP A 265 31.04 -2.22 -0.30
C ASP A 265 32.03 -2.26 0.87
N ILE A 266 32.66 -1.11 1.21
CA ILE A 266 33.56 -1.03 2.38
C ILE A 266 32.84 -1.44 3.66
N ILE A 267 31.62 -0.97 3.87
CA ILE A 267 30.83 -1.31 5.06
C ILE A 267 30.52 -2.81 5.07
N ILE A 268 30.05 -3.36 3.95
CA ILE A 268 29.74 -4.79 3.80
C ILE A 268 30.99 -5.65 4.10
N ASP A 269 32.15 -5.27 3.56
CA ASP A 269 33.42 -5.95 3.82
C ASP A 269 33.85 -5.86 5.29
N SER A 270 33.63 -4.70 5.92
CA SER A 270 33.97 -4.47 7.32
C SER A 270 33.10 -5.27 8.29
N LEU A 271 31.81 -5.44 7.98
CA LEU A 271 30.85 -6.19 8.81
C LEU A 271 31.28 -7.65 9.05
N GLN A 272 32.04 -8.25 8.13
CA GLN A 272 32.54 -9.62 8.25
C GLN A 272 33.57 -9.79 9.38
N TYR A 273 34.27 -8.71 9.75
CA TYR A 273 35.37 -8.73 10.71
C TYR A 273 35.13 -7.86 11.95
N GLU A 274 33.97 -7.19 12.04
CA GLU A 274 33.59 -6.37 13.18
C GLU A 274 32.83 -7.21 14.22
N TYR A 275 33.47 -7.42 15.37
CA TYR A 275 32.94 -8.23 16.48
C TYR A 275 32.37 -7.36 17.60
N ASP A 276 32.71 -6.07 17.64
CA ASP A 276 32.12 -5.14 18.60
C ASP A 276 30.69 -4.77 18.20
N ALA A 277 29.76 -4.92 19.14
CA ALA A 277 28.35 -4.77 18.87
C ALA A 277 27.94 -3.33 18.55
N GLU A 278 28.58 -2.34 19.20
CA GLU A 278 28.26 -0.92 18.99
C GLU A 278 28.80 -0.44 17.64
N ASN A 279 30.05 -0.77 17.32
CA ASN A 279 30.66 -0.46 16.03
C ASN A 279 29.90 -1.12 14.88
N ARG A 280 29.52 -2.40 15.03
CA ARG A 280 28.72 -3.10 14.03
C ARG A 280 27.34 -2.47 13.82
N SER A 281 26.68 -2.05 14.90
CA SER A 281 25.40 -1.33 14.80
C SER A 281 25.55 -0.01 14.04
N SER A 282 26.64 0.73 14.29
CA SER A 282 26.94 1.97 13.57
C SER A 282 27.16 1.72 12.07
N LEU A 283 27.87 0.65 11.71
CA LEU A 283 28.06 0.23 10.32
C LEU A 283 26.73 -0.11 9.64
N TYR A 284 25.84 -0.85 10.31
CA TYR A 284 24.50 -1.13 9.78
C TYR A 284 23.67 0.13 9.56
N HIS A 285 23.69 1.09 10.50
CA HIS A 285 22.95 2.34 10.36
C HIS A 285 23.49 3.21 9.20
N GLN A 286 24.81 3.24 9.02
CA GLN A 286 25.44 3.88 7.86
C GLN A 286 25.00 3.22 6.55
N PHE A 287 25.03 1.89 6.46
CA PHE A 287 24.56 1.16 5.29
C PHE A 287 23.07 1.39 5.01
N HIS A 288 22.22 1.39 6.05
CA HIS A 288 20.81 1.69 5.94
C HIS A 288 20.59 3.08 5.33
N LYS A 289 21.33 4.09 5.78
CA LYS A 289 21.26 5.44 5.23
C LYS A 289 21.64 5.47 3.74
N ILE A 290 22.72 4.80 3.34
CA ILE A 290 23.12 4.74 1.92
C ILE A 290 21.99 4.13 1.07
N ILE A 291 21.44 2.99 1.50
CA ILE A 291 20.36 2.32 0.78
C ILE A 291 19.07 3.17 0.74
N HIS A 292 18.79 3.95 1.79
CA HIS A 292 17.63 4.83 1.84
C HIS A 292 17.73 6.00 0.84
N GLU A 293 18.92 6.62 0.73
CA GLU A 293 19.18 7.78 -0.12
C GLU A 293 19.38 7.39 -1.59
N GLU A 294 20.15 6.33 -1.86
CA GLU A 294 20.36 5.81 -3.23
C GLU A 294 19.09 5.16 -3.80
N ALA A 295 18.17 4.74 -2.93
CA ALA A 295 16.90 4.10 -3.25
C ALA A 295 16.97 3.03 -4.37
N PRO A 296 17.94 2.08 -4.36
CA PRO A 296 17.96 0.99 -5.34
C PRO A 296 16.71 0.11 -5.20
N TYR A 297 16.10 0.14 -4.01
CA TYR A 297 14.77 -0.39 -3.73
C TYR A 297 13.90 0.68 -3.07
N THR A 298 12.64 0.73 -3.46
CA THR A 298 11.60 1.46 -2.71
C THR A 298 10.97 0.51 -1.68
N PHE A 299 11.49 0.52 -0.46
CA PHE A 299 10.96 -0.30 0.62
C PHE A 299 9.57 0.21 1.04
N LEU A 300 8.55 -0.65 0.95
CA LEU A 300 7.17 -0.26 1.26
C LEU A 300 6.77 -0.61 2.69
N TYR A 301 6.83 -1.89 3.05
CA TYR A 301 6.37 -2.36 4.36
C TYR A 301 6.97 -3.72 4.73
N SER A 302 7.06 -3.96 6.04
CA SER A 302 7.25 -5.29 6.62
C SER A 302 5.87 -5.86 7.02
N PRO A 303 5.43 -7.00 6.47
CA PRO A 303 4.16 -7.62 6.85
C PRO A 303 4.24 -8.18 8.27
N LYS A 304 3.11 -8.13 9.01
CA LYS A 304 2.98 -8.92 10.23
C LYS A 304 2.31 -10.26 9.94
N THR A 305 3.05 -11.35 10.10
CA THR A 305 2.50 -12.70 10.01
C THR A 305 1.93 -13.11 11.37
N ARG A 306 0.77 -13.77 11.38
CA ARG A 306 0.20 -14.41 12.58
C ARG A 306 0.03 -15.89 12.31
N LEU A 307 0.52 -16.72 13.22
CA LEU A 307 0.32 -18.17 13.17
C LEU A 307 -1.00 -18.52 13.84
N LEU A 308 -1.80 -19.36 13.18
CA LEU A 308 -3.11 -19.74 13.67
C LEU A 308 -3.24 -21.26 13.69
N TYR A 309 -3.62 -21.76 14.86
CA TYR A 309 -3.70 -23.16 15.17
C TYR A 309 -4.98 -23.45 15.95
N ARG A 310 -5.35 -24.73 16.05
CA ARG A 310 -6.50 -25.15 16.86
C ARG A 310 -6.07 -25.29 18.31
N ASP A 311 -6.96 -25.00 19.27
CA ASP A 311 -6.64 -25.05 20.71
C ASP A 311 -6.14 -26.42 21.21
N TYR A 312 -6.49 -27.50 20.50
CA TYR A 312 -5.99 -28.85 20.82
C TYR A 312 -4.56 -29.10 20.33
N VAL A 313 -4.00 -28.25 19.46
CA VAL A 313 -2.61 -28.29 19.05
C VAL A 313 -1.77 -27.76 20.21
N LYS A 314 -1.12 -28.69 20.90
CA LYS A 314 -0.17 -28.40 21.98
C LYS A 314 1.25 -28.39 21.41
N ASN A 315 2.17 -27.80 22.16
CA ASN A 315 3.59 -27.74 21.82
C ASN A 315 3.89 -27.04 20.49
N LEU A 316 3.09 -26.03 20.13
CA LEU A 316 3.39 -25.15 19.01
C LEU A 316 4.45 -24.13 19.44
N PHE A 317 5.59 -24.13 18.76
CA PHE A 317 6.63 -23.13 18.91
C PHE A 317 7.08 -22.65 17.54
N ILE A 318 7.43 -21.36 17.44
CA ILE A 318 8.20 -20.87 16.31
C ILE A 318 9.63 -21.37 16.56
N PRO A 319 10.35 -21.92 15.56
CA PRO A 319 11.66 -22.56 15.78
C PRO A 319 12.69 -21.71 16.54
N ARG A 320 12.53 -20.38 16.54
CA ARG A 320 13.30 -19.42 17.33
C ARG A 320 13.17 -19.60 18.86
N ASP A 321 12.11 -20.23 19.35
CA ASP A 321 11.75 -20.24 20.78
C ASP A 321 12.14 -21.53 21.52
N ARG A 322 12.46 -22.64 20.82
CA ARG A 322 12.77 -23.98 21.40
C ARG A 322 13.79 -24.76 20.56
N GLU A 323 15.03 -24.29 20.60
CA GLU A 323 16.19 -24.88 19.91
C GLU A 323 16.53 -26.31 20.39
N ASP A 324 16.06 -26.68 21.57
CA ASP A 324 16.31 -27.97 22.23
C ASP A 324 15.52 -29.15 21.64
N LEU A 325 14.51 -28.89 20.81
CA LEU A 325 13.53 -29.90 20.41
C LEU A 325 13.73 -30.52 19.01
N VAL A 326 14.64 -30.01 18.17
CA VAL A 326 14.82 -30.53 16.80
C VAL A 326 16.31 -30.70 16.46
N PRO A 327 16.91 -31.86 16.78
CA PRO A 327 18.22 -32.22 16.26
C PRO A 327 18.12 -32.27 14.73
N GLU A 328 18.98 -31.54 14.02
CA GLU A 328 19.08 -31.45 12.53
C GLU A 328 18.22 -30.38 11.80
N ALA A 329 17.44 -29.55 12.50
CA ALA A 329 16.77 -28.43 11.82
C ALA A 329 17.78 -27.37 11.33
N ASP A 330 17.77 -27.06 10.03
CA ASP A 330 18.50 -25.91 9.47
C ASP A 330 17.82 -24.61 9.89
N ILE A 331 18.27 -24.11 11.05
CA ILE A 331 17.87 -22.87 11.71
C ILE A 331 18.15 -21.58 10.91
N SER A 332 18.87 -21.66 9.78
CA SER A 332 19.13 -20.49 8.94
C SER A 332 17.91 -20.04 8.14
N GLN A 333 16.95 -20.94 7.89
CA GLN A 333 15.69 -20.66 7.22
C GLN A 333 14.53 -21.31 7.97
N PRO A 334 14.11 -20.77 9.14
CA PRO A 334 12.89 -21.24 9.76
C PRO A 334 11.73 -21.02 8.78
N ASP A 335 11.12 -22.12 8.36
CA ASP A 335 9.86 -22.10 7.63
C ASP A 335 8.76 -21.91 8.66
N ASP A 336 8.20 -20.71 8.71
CA ASP A 336 7.07 -20.34 9.57
C ASP A 336 5.77 -21.08 9.21
N ARG A 337 5.79 -21.88 8.14
CA ARG A 337 4.74 -22.82 7.74
C ARG A 337 4.96 -24.22 8.30
N VAL A 338 6.15 -24.55 8.81
CA VAL A 338 6.45 -25.85 9.41
C VAL A 338 6.13 -25.81 10.89
N ILE A 339 5.05 -26.50 11.24
CA ILE A 339 4.55 -26.64 12.60
C ILE A 339 4.99 -28.01 13.12
N TRP A 340 5.77 -28.01 14.20
CA TRP A 340 6.18 -29.24 14.88
C TRP A 340 5.17 -29.61 15.96
N LEU A 341 4.77 -30.88 15.96
CA LEU A 341 3.91 -31.48 16.98
C LEU A 341 4.77 -32.46 17.77
N ASP A 342 5.16 -32.09 18.98
CA ASP A 342 5.74 -33.04 19.93
C ASP A 342 4.65 -34.05 20.32
N ARG A 343 4.92 -35.34 20.12
CA ARG A 343 3.95 -36.44 20.31
C ARG A 343 4.02 -37.02 21.71
#